data_AF-A0A081XHG7-F1
#
_entry.id   AF-A0A081XHG7-F1
#
_cell.length_a   1.000
_cell.length_b   1.000
_cell.length_c   1.000
_cell.angle_alpha   90.00
_cell.angle_beta   90.00
_cell.angle_gamma   90.00
#
_symmetry.space_group_name_H-M   'P 1'
#
loop_
_entity.id
_entity.type
_entity.pdbx_description
1 polymer ?
#
loop_
_entity_poly.entity_id
_entity_poly.type
_entity_poly.pdbx_seq_one_letter_code
_entity_poly.pdbx_strand_id
1 'polypeptide(L)'
;MGYTTVHAGWGRLDASLDDLGCGRSWTDVHRVKGLELACPECRERVFARISPHRARHFYHQVRPRDCALANESPEHHLLKLELAAAARAAGFRAELEVGNEARTWRADVLVFDGQDRPFTALEAQLSPMTPQDAQGRTERYAGDSVAVCWVAMEKRPWERGVPSLLVEPPRGRGDAWTVRYGMARFTWAAPRTVKTKAAWTHISCSLNEAVRWILQGRVHAHTGPDGTVWWTAHSYVQLAIAWARLEADAEAVQQEAAAEQRRRAAQQRAAATERARLAAEQRRLAAEDRRLAMLEEAHEEQQAEQERLTDFFEHAGIKAGLWPACMQLVRSAAGKDVVCGAQSPVHGNGLLLYSRPRPGAAFQPAGVVCPDPSALAGWPADLTILVPCRVWLLRIEEAAQSPLKVAVLDPVTKHCSFERVGPRTATLT
;
A
#
# COMPACT_ATOMS: atom_id res chain seq x y z
N MET A 1 26.51 -37.16 -39.33
CA MET A 1 27.86 -37.78 -39.34
C MET A 1 28.00 -38.46 -37.98
N GLY A 2 28.91 -39.37 -37.70
CA GLY A 2 28.96 -39.97 -36.34
C GLY A 2 30.39 -40.21 -35.90
N TYR A 3 30.70 -39.97 -34.63
CA TYR A 3 32.02 -40.36 -34.08
C TYR A 3 32.00 -41.72 -33.43
N THR A 4 30.82 -42.29 -33.19
CA THR A 4 30.68 -43.59 -32.54
C THR A 4 30.01 -44.62 -33.42
N THR A 5 30.42 -45.87 -33.29
CA THR A 5 29.80 -47.02 -33.95
C THR A 5 29.87 -48.25 -33.03
N VAL A 6 29.21 -49.34 -33.42
CA VAL A 6 29.25 -50.61 -32.71
C VAL A 6 29.76 -51.69 -33.65
N HIS A 7 30.74 -52.46 -33.18
CA HIS A 7 31.22 -53.69 -33.80
C HIS A 7 30.79 -54.89 -32.94
N ALA A 8 30.38 -56.00 -33.55
CA ALA A 8 29.83 -57.15 -32.84
C ALA A 8 30.78 -57.76 -31.80
N GLY A 9 32.08 -57.83 -32.13
CA GLY A 9 33.10 -58.44 -31.26
C GLY A 9 33.92 -57.46 -30.42
N TRP A 10 33.91 -56.16 -30.75
CA TRP A 10 34.72 -55.15 -30.05
C TRP A 10 33.87 -54.21 -29.21
N GLY A 11 32.55 -54.27 -29.38
CA GLY A 11 31.62 -53.35 -28.73
C GLY A 11 31.66 -51.97 -29.39
N ARG A 12 31.58 -50.95 -28.55
CA ARG A 12 31.50 -49.55 -28.97
C ARG A 12 32.87 -49.02 -29.37
N LEU A 13 32.93 -48.27 -30.48
CA LEU A 13 34.13 -47.63 -30.99
C LEU A 13 33.92 -46.11 -31.04
N ASP A 14 34.94 -45.33 -30.67
CA ASP A 14 34.95 -43.86 -30.68
C ASP A 14 36.10 -43.31 -31.56
N ALA A 15 35.76 -42.76 -32.72
CA ALA A 15 36.70 -42.18 -33.69
C ALA A 15 37.44 -40.92 -33.19
N SER A 16 36.99 -40.32 -32.09
CA SER A 16 37.68 -39.21 -31.43
C SER A 16 38.89 -39.67 -30.60
N LEU A 17 38.98 -40.97 -30.28
CA LEU A 17 40.10 -41.59 -29.59
C LEU A 17 41.06 -42.27 -30.58
N ASP A 18 42.34 -42.30 -30.24
CA ASP A 18 43.35 -42.94 -31.10
C ASP A 18 43.27 -44.45 -31.11
N ASP A 19 42.87 -45.04 -29.98
CA ASP A 19 42.68 -46.47 -29.77
C ASP A 19 41.21 -46.91 -29.89
N LEU A 20 40.36 -46.05 -30.45
CA LEU A 20 38.92 -46.25 -30.62
C LEU A 20 38.16 -46.53 -29.31
N GLY A 21 38.79 -46.33 -28.14
CA GLY A 21 38.23 -46.71 -26.84
C GLY A 21 38.27 -48.22 -26.54
N CYS A 22 38.92 -49.03 -27.39
CA CYS A 22 39.00 -50.48 -27.20
C CYS A 22 40.37 -51.07 -27.58
N GLY A 23 41.44 -50.26 -27.56
CA GLY A 23 42.79 -50.69 -27.95
C GLY A 23 42.99 -50.95 -29.45
N ARG A 24 42.04 -50.55 -30.31
CA ARG A 24 42.10 -50.73 -31.77
C ARG A 24 42.50 -49.44 -32.46
N SER A 25 43.31 -49.54 -33.48
CA SER A 25 43.74 -48.38 -34.27
C SER A 25 42.70 -48.02 -35.33
N TRP A 26 42.74 -46.78 -35.84
CA TRP A 26 41.89 -46.36 -36.96
C TRP A 26 42.08 -47.21 -38.22
N THR A 27 43.28 -47.76 -38.46
CA THR A 27 43.55 -48.63 -39.60
C THR A 27 42.82 -49.97 -39.52
N ASP A 28 42.38 -50.39 -38.33
CA ASP A 28 41.61 -51.62 -38.13
C ASP A 28 40.15 -51.49 -38.60
N VAL A 29 39.68 -50.25 -38.81
CA VAL A 29 38.30 -49.97 -39.25
C VAL A 29 38.23 -49.28 -40.62
N HIS A 30 39.25 -48.50 -40.97
CA HIS A 30 39.22 -47.68 -42.17
C HIS A 30 39.64 -48.46 -43.42
N ARG A 31 38.71 -48.57 -44.37
CA ARG A 31 38.89 -49.29 -45.65
C ARG A 31 39.18 -50.79 -45.48
N VAL A 32 38.74 -51.39 -44.37
CA VAL A 32 38.83 -52.84 -44.14
C VAL A 32 37.67 -53.56 -44.81
N LYS A 33 37.97 -54.50 -45.70
CA LYS A 33 36.97 -55.27 -46.45
C LYS A 33 36.29 -56.29 -45.51
N GLY A 34 34.97 -56.39 -45.60
CA GLY A 34 34.18 -57.37 -44.82
C GLY A 34 33.92 -56.95 -43.37
N LEU A 35 34.46 -55.82 -42.91
CA LEU A 35 34.14 -55.29 -41.59
C LEU A 35 32.71 -54.75 -41.56
N GLU A 36 31.98 -55.13 -40.51
CA GLU A 36 30.61 -54.70 -40.25
C GLU A 36 30.57 -53.78 -39.04
N LEU A 37 30.18 -52.54 -39.28
CA LEU A 37 30.02 -51.50 -38.28
C LEU A 37 28.57 -51.02 -38.33
N ALA A 38 27.95 -50.88 -37.16
CA ALA A 38 26.56 -50.50 -37.02
C ALA A 38 26.42 -49.12 -36.35
N CYS A 39 25.45 -48.34 -36.80
CA CYS A 39 25.04 -47.12 -36.12
C CYS A 39 24.49 -47.47 -34.73
N PRO A 40 24.90 -46.79 -33.64
CA PRO A 40 24.39 -47.09 -32.30
C PRO A 40 22.91 -46.73 -32.13
N GLU A 41 22.36 -45.87 -33.01
CA GLU A 41 20.95 -45.47 -32.97
C GLU A 41 20.06 -46.38 -33.83
N CYS A 42 20.20 -46.33 -35.16
CA CYS A 42 19.32 -47.07 -36.08
C CYS A 42 19.80 -48.50 -36.37
N ARG A 43 20.98 -48.92 -35.87
CA ARG A 43 21.62 -50.22 -36.14
C ARG A 43 21.99 -50.50 -37.59
N GLU A 44 21.67 -49.60 -38.52
CA GLU A 44 22.07 -49.70 -39.92
C GLU A 44 23.58 -49.63 -40.10
N ARG A 45 24.05 -50.17 -41.23
CA ARG A 45 25.47 -50.23 -41.56
C ARG A 45 26.07 -48.83 -41.75
N VAL A 46 27.23 -48.61 -41.14
CA VAL A 46 28.05 -47.41 -41.31
C VAL A 46 29.45 -47.75 -41.78
N PHE A 47 30.16 -46.75 -42.30
CA PHE A 47 31.50 -46.90 -42.86
C PHE A 47 32.45 -45.87 -42.24
N ALA A 48 33.70 -46.28 -42.01
CA ALA A 48 34.75 -45.39 -41.52
C ALA A 48 35.27 -44.50 -42.66
N ARG A 49 35.42 -43.20 -42.38
CA ARG A 49 35.92 -42.19 -43.33
C ARG A 49 36.78 -41.14 -42.64
N ILE A 50 37.71 -40.59 -43.41
CA ILE A 50 38.50 -39.42 -43.02
C ILE A 50 37.98 -38.21 -43.83
N SER A 51 37.67 -37.11 -43.15
CA SER A 51 37.27 -35.86 -43.80
C SER A 51 38.46 -35.17 -44.48
N PRO A 52 38.24 -34.19 -45.38
CA PRO A 52 39.33 -33.40 -45.95
C PRO A 52 40.21 -32.71 -44.90
N HIS A 53 39.64 -32.39 -43.73
CA HIS A 53 40.34 -31.82 -42.58
C HIS A 53 40.94 -32.87 -41.65
N ARG A 54 41.13 -34.10 -42.13
CA ARG A 54 41.67 -35.26 -41.40
C ARG A 54 40.87 -35.71 -40.17
N ALA A 55 39.61 -35.31 -40.05
CA ALA A 55 38.74 -35.78 -38.98
C ALA A 55 38.20 -37.19 -39.28
N ARG A 56 38.44 -38.12 -38.37
CA ARG A 56 37.93 -39.50 -38.40
C ARG A 56 36.45 -39.50 -38.03
N HIS A 57 35.61 -40.20 -38.79
CA HIS A 57 34.18 -40.34 -38.49
C HIS A 57 33.58 -41.57 -39.18
N PHE A 58 32.40 -41.96 -38.72
CA PHE A 58 31.53 -42.95 -39.33
C PHE A 58 30.39 -42.26 -40.08
N TYR A 59 29.98 -42.84 -41.21
CA TYR A 59 28.90 -42.29 -42.02
C TYR A 59 28.00 -43.39 -42.59
N HIS A 60 26.73 -43.04 -42.77
CA HIS A 60 25.77 -43.85 -43.52
C HIS A 60 25.99 -43.61 -45.01
N GLN A 61 26.06 -44.68 -45.81
CA GLN A 61 26.13 -44.55 -47.27
C GLN A 61 24.87 -43.88 -47.83
N VAL A 62 23.71 -44.26 -47.30
CA VAL A 62 22.41 -43.60 -47.54
C VAL A 62 21.92 -43.12 -46.18
N ARG A 63 21.66 -41.82 -46.03
CA ARG A 63 21.21 -41.25 -44.75
C ARG A 63 19.76 -41.69 -44.44
N PRO A 64 19.52 -42.42 -43.33
CA PRO A 64 18.16 -42.73 -42.90
C PRO A 64 17.46 -41.46 -42.39
N ARG A 65 16.16 -41.32 -42.67
CA ARG A 65 15.37 -40.15 -42.22
C ARG A 65 15.16 -40.13 -40.70
N ASP A 66 14.98 -41.31 -40.11
CA ASP A 66 14.60 -41.45 -38.70
C ASP A 66 15.81 -41.72 -37.78
N CYS A 67 17.03 -41.47 -38.26
CA CYS A 67 18.24 -41.62 -37.46
C CYS A 67 18.76 -40.24 -37.05
N ALA A 68 18.67 -39.89 -35.77
CA ALA A 68 19.13 -38.59 -35.30
C ALA A 68 20.63 -38.40 -35.56
N LEU A 69 21.48 -39.39 -35.24
CA LEU A 69 22.92 -39.34 -35.56
C LEU A 69 23.24 -39.14 -37.05
N ALA A 70 22.39 -39.60 -37.96
CA ALA A 70 22.60 -39.38 -39.39
C ALA A 70 22.33 -37.92 -39.80
N ASN A 71 21.43 -37.25 -39.09
CA ASN A 71 20.83 -35.96 -39.44
C ASN A 71 21.29 -34.79 -38.54
N GLU A 72 22.22 -35.04 -37.62
CA GLU A 72 22.91 -33.99 -36.85
C GLU A 72 23.76 -33.06 -37.73
N SER A 73 23.83 -31.79 -37.33
CA SER A 73 24.59 -30.77 -38.03
C SER A 73 26.09 -30.86 -37.70
N PRO A 74 26.98 -30.37 -38.59
CA PRO A 74 28.41 -30.30 -38.31
C PRO A 74 28.76 -29.51 -37.04
N GLU A 75 28.02 -28.44 -36.76
CA GLU A 75 28.22 -27.58 -35.58
C GLU A 75 27.94 -28.36 -34.29
N HIS A 76 26.89 -29.18 -34.29
CA HIS A 76 26.55 -30.04 -33.16
C HIS A 76 27.67 -31.02 -32.88
N HIS A 77 28.14 -31.71 -33.92
CA HIS A 77 29.27 -32.62 -33.85
C HIS A 77 30.55 -31.98 -33.31
N LEU A 78 30.88 -30.76 -33.76
CA LEU A 78 32.05 -30.02 -33.29
C LEU A 78 31.93 -29.68 -31.80
N LEU A 79 30.76 -29.25 -31.35
CA LEU A 79 30.53 -28.93 -29.94
C LEU A 79 30.66 -30.19 -29.06
N LYS A 80 30.13 -31.35 -29.48
CA LYS A 80 30.30 -32.62 -28.73
C LYS A 80 31.77 -33.00 -28.59
N LEU A 81 32.53 -32.89 -29.68
CA LEU A 81 33.97 -33.16 -29.66
C LEU A 81 34.71 -32.23 -28.70
N GLU A 82 34.40 -30.93 -28.74
CA GLU A 82 35.02 -29.95 -27.85
C GLU A 82 34.70 -30.26 -26.38
N LEU A 83 33.45 -30.61 -26.06
CA LEU A 83 33.04 -30.97 -24.70
C LEU A 83 33.77 -32.23 -24.21
N ALA A 84 33.86 -33.27 -25.05
CA ALA A 84 34.60 -34.48 -24.73
C ALA A 84 36.10 -34.20 -24.54
N ALA A 85 36.70 -33.37 -25.41
CA ALA A 85 38.09 -32.96 -25.31
C ALA A 85 38.35 -32.14 -24.03
N ALA A 86 37.45 -31.20 -23.69
CA ALA A 86 37.52 -30.40 -22.48
C ALA A 86 37.49 -31.26 -21.21
N ALA A 87 36.59 -32.25 -21.16
CA ALA A 87 36.50 -33.19 -20.04
C ALA A 87 37.76 -34.06 -19.90
N ARG A 88 38.26 -34.60 -21.03
CA ARG A 88 39.50 -35.39 -21.07
C ARG A 88 40.71 -34.56 -20.66
N ALA A 89 40.81 -33.31 -21.13
CA ALA A 89 41.86 -32.38 -20.74
C ALA A 89 41.78 -31.95 -19.25
N ALA A 90 40.61 -32.08 -18.63
CA ALA A 90 40.43 -31.91 -17.18
C ALA A 90 40.82 -33.17 -16.37
N GLY A 91 41.23 -34.25 -17.04
CA GLY A 91 41.67 -35.50 -16.42
C GLY A 91 40.56 -36.54 -16.22
N PHE A 92 39.38 -36.35 -16.81
CA PHE A 92 38.25 -37.27 -16.66
C PHE A 92 38.12 -38.21 -17.87
N ARG A 93 37.63 -39.43 -17.65
CA ARG A 93 37.14 -40.27 -18.75
C ARG A 93 35.84 -39.67 -19.28
N ALA A 94 35.75 -39.50 -20.59
CA ALA A 94 34.54 -39.01 -21.25
C ALA A 94 34.29 -39.78 -22.55
N GLU A 95 33.02 -40.12 -22.79
CA GLU A 95 32.58 -40.89 -23.95
C GLU A 95 31.41 -40.24 -24.66
N LEU A 96 31.39 -40.35 -25.99
CA LEU A 96 30.34 -39.76 -26.83
C LEU A 96 29.13 -40.68 -26.94
N GLU A 97 27.92 -40.11 -26.98
CA GLU A 97 26.65 -40.78 -27.32
C GLU A 97 26.30 -41.99 -26.43
N VAL A 98 26.58 -41.90 -25.13
CA VAL A 98 26.34 -42.97 -24.15
C VAL A 98 24.96 -42.78 -23.51
N GLY A 99 24.12 -43.81 -23.55
CA GLY A 99 22.83 -43.82 -22.88
C GLY A 99 22.78 -44.82 -21.75
N ASN A 100 21.76 -44.70 -20.91
CA ASN A 100 21.50 -45.70 -19.88
C ASN A 100 20.95 -47.01 -20.48
N GLU A 101 20.96 -48.06 -19.67
CA GLU A 101 20.49 -49.39 -20.08
C GLU A 101 19.01 -49.38 -20.49
N ALA A 102 18.18 -48.62 -19.77
CA ALA A 102 16.76 -48.46 -20.04
C ALA A 102 16.46 -47.60 -21.29
N ARG A 103 17.48 -47.00 -21.90
CA ARG A 103 17.40 -46.10 -23.06
C ARG A 103 16.42 -44.94 -22.88
N THR A 104 16.25 -44.48 -21.65
CA THR A 104 15.39 -43.32 -21.33
C THR A 104 16.11 -42.00 -21.57
N TRP A 105 17.44 -42.02 -21.66
CA TRP A 105 18.27 -40.91 -22.10
C TRP A 105 19.55 -41.40 -22.79
N ARG A 106 20.14 -40.51 -23.58
CA ARG A 106 21.47 -40.64 -24.19
C ARG A 106 22.17 -39.30 -24.09
N ALA A 107 23.32 -39.29 -23.44
CA ALA A 107 24.17 -38.12 -23.33
C ALA A 107 24.99 -37.95 -24.59
N ASP A 108 25.03 -36.72 -25.10
CA ASP A 108 25.98 -36.34 -26.14
C ASP A 108 27.42 -36.63 -25.71
N VAL A 109 27.78 -36.27 -24.47
CA VAL A 109 29.02 -36.65 -23.80
C VAL A 109 28.71 -37.10 -22.37
N LEU A 110 29.05 -38.33 -22.02
CA LEU A 110 29.01 -38.81 -20.64
C LEU A 110 30.40 -38.80 -20.03
N VAL A 111 30.54 -38.12 -18.89
CA VAL A 111 31.76 -38.09 -18.08
C VAL A 111 31.62 -39.06 -16.92
N PHE A 112 32.68 -39.81 -16.65
CA PHE A 112 32.74 -40.79 -15.56
C PHE A 112 33.60 -40.26 -14.41
N ASP A 113 33.26 -40.65 -13.18
CA ASP A 113 34.07 -40.34 -11.99
C ASP A 113 35.33 -41.22 -11.89
N GLY A 114 36.12 -41.03 -10.84
CA GLY A 114 37.32 -41.83 -10.60
C GLY A 114 37.07 -43.31 -10.28
N GLN A 115 35.81 -43.72 -10.10
CA GLN A 115 35.37 -45.09 -9.89
C GLN A 115 34.63 -45.65 -11.11
N ASP A 116 34.75 -44.97 -12.25
CA ASP A 116 34.16 -45.38 -13.53
C ASP A 116 32.63 -45.40 -13.56
N ARG A 117 31.99 -44.62 -12.68
CA ARG A 117 30.54 -44.48 -12.65
C ARG A 117 30.09 -43.25 -13.45
N PRO A 118 28.91 -43.30 -14.10
CA PRO A 118 28.31 -42.11 -14.70
C PRO A 118 28.24 -40.95 -13.71
N PHE A 119 28.84 -39.80 -14.07
CA PHE A 119 29.01 -38.67 -13.16
C PHE A 119 28.33 -37.41 -13.66
N THR A 120 28.63 -37.00 -14.89
CA THR A 120 28.06 -35.78 -15.47
C THR A 120 27.84 -35.95 -16.97
N ALA A 121 26.64 -35.63 -17.45
CA ALA A 121 26.33 -35.49 -18.86
C ALA A 121 26.60 -34.04 -19.32
N LEU A 122 27.32 -33.88 -20.44
CA LEU A 122 27.47 -32.60 -21.14
C LEU A 122 26.65 -32.67 -22.43
N GLU A 123 25.57 -31.90 -22.50
CA GLU A 123 24.60 -31.96 -23.58
C GLU A 123 24.78 -30.77 -24.53
N ALA A 124 25.05 -31.04 -25.81
CA ALA A 124 25.13 -30.01 -26.83
C ALA A 124 23.72 -29.80 -27.43
N GLN A 125 23.04 -28.72 -27.06
CA GLN A 125 21.66 -28.50 -27.50
C GLN A 125 21.57 -27.38 -28.55
N LEU A 126 21.64 -27.76 -29.83
CA LEU A 126 21.50 -26.83 -30.96
C LEU A 126 20.11 -26.83 -31.60
N SER A 127 19.33 -27.89 -31.43
CA SER A 127 17.95 -27.95 -31.90
C SER A 127 17.00 -27.23 -30.93
N PRO A 128 15.86 -26.70 -31.41
CA PRO A 128 14.81 -26.18 -30.53
C PRO A 128 14.38 -27.23 -29.49
N MET A 129 14.19 -26.79 -28.25
CA MET A 129 13.72 -27.59 -27.12
C MET A 129 12.88 -26.68 -26.23
N THR A 130 11.80 -27.18 -25.64
CA THR A 130 11.00 -26.37 -24.72
C THR A 130 11.62 -26.34 -23.32
N PRO A 131 11.30 -25.35 -22.46
CA PRO A 131 11.67 -25.37 -21.04
C PRO A 131 11.23 -26.64 -20.31
N GLN A 132 10.03 -27.12 -20.60
CA GLN A 132 9.47 -28.33 -20.00
C GLN A 132 10.25 -29.58 -20.42
N ASP A 133 10.62 -29.70 -21.70
CA ASP A 133 11.45 -30.80 -22.19
C ASP A 133 12.86 -30.78 -21.58
N ALA A 134 13.46 -29.59 -21.47
CA ALA A 134 14.77 -29.40 -20.85
C ALA A 134 14.75 -29.86 -19.38
N GLN A 135 13.71 -29.46 -18.64
CA GLN A 135 13.51 -29.86 -17.26
C GLN A 135 13.29 -31.38 -17.15
N GLY A 136 12.38 -31.95 -17.93
CA GLY A 136 12.10 -33.39 -17.90
C GLY A 136 13.30 -34.25 -18.31
N ARG A 137 14.15 -33.78 -19.24
CA ARG A 137 15.43 -34.43 -19.58
C ARG A 137 16.42 -34.33 -18.42
N THR A 138 16.52 -33.16 -17.79
CA THR A 138 17.37 -32.94 -16.61
C THR A 138 16.98 -33.85 -15.45
N GLU A 139 15.69 -34.03 -15.21
CA GLU A 139 15.16 -34.93 -14.18
C GLU A 139 15.45 -36.41 -14.47
N ARG A 140 15.43 -36.83 -15.74
CA ARG A 140 15.83 -38.20 -16.12
C ARG A 140 17.29 -38.50 -15.80
N TYR A 141 18.20 -37.55 -16.05
CA TYR A 141 19.60 -37.69 -15.64
C TYR A 141 19.73 -37.75 -14.11
N ALA A 142 19.04 -36.86 -13.41
CA ALA A 142 19.05 -36.82 -11.94
C ALA A 142 18.51 -38.11 -11.31
N GLY A 143 17.50 -38.74 -11.93
CA GLY A 143 16.96 -40.04 -11.50
C GLY A 143 18.00 -41.16 -11.51
N ASP A 144 18.98 -41.08 -12.42
CA ASP A 144 20.11 -42.02 -12.50
C ASP A 144 21.38 -41.50 -11.78
N SER A 145 21.23 -40.48 -10.91
CA SER A 145 22.33 -39.82 -10.18
C SER A 145 23.42 -39.22 -11.08
N VAL A 146 23.05 -38.83 -12.30
CA VAL A 146 23.95 -38.15 -13.26
C VAL A 146 23.64 -36.66 -13.25
N ALA A 147 24.63 -35.82 -12.97
CA ALA A 147 24.49 -34.37 -13.14
C ALA A 147 24.43 -34.03 -14.64
N VAL A 148 23.84 -32.88 -15.01
CA VAL A 148 23.82 -32.45 -16.43
C VAL A 148 24.24 -31.00 -16.57
N CYS A 149 24.99 -30.70 -17.62
CA CYS A 149 25.27 -29.35 -18.10
C CYS A 149 24.84 -29.22 -19.55
N TRP A 150 23.82 -28.40 -19.80
CA TRP A 150 23.35 -28.06 -21.14
C TRP A 150 24.23 -26.98 -21.76
N VAL A 151 24.59 -27.11 -23.03
CA VAL A 151 25.45 -26.17 -23.73
C VAL A 151 24.79 -25.76 -25.05
N ALA A 152 24.52 -24.48 -25.20
CA ALA A 152 23.93 -23.89 -26.41
C ALA A 152 24.87 -22.87 -27.03
N MET A 153 24.68 -22.60 -28.33
CA MET A 153 25.43 -21.56 -29.07
C MET A 153 24.63 -20.27 -29.30
N GLU A 154 23.33 -20.32 -29.02
CA GLU A 154 22.39 -19.20 -29.20
C GLU A 154 21.43 -19.18 -28.02
N LYS A 155 20.87 -18.01 -27.70
CA LYS A 155 19.91 -17.84 -26.62
C LYS A 155 18.71 -18.78 -26.77
N ARG A 156 18.43 -19.60 -25.75
CA ARG A 156 17.29 -20.52 -25.69
C ARG A 156 16.29 -20.17 -24.60
N PRO A 157 15.00 -20.50 -24.77
CA PRO A 157 13.97 -20.22 -23.77
C PRO A 157 14.15 -21.00 -22.46
N TRP A 158 14.88 -22.11 -22.49
CA TRP A 158 15.19 -22.94 -21.32
C TRP A 158 16.48 -22.54 -20.60
N GLU A 159 17.27 -21.62 -21.18
CA GLU A 159 18.48 -21.14 -20.52
C GLU A 159 18.16 -20.60 -19.13
N ARG A 160 19.01 -20.94 -18.17
CA ARG A 160 18.84 -20.58 -16.76
C ARG A 160 17.60 -21.18 -16.07
N GLY A 161 16.77 -21.98 -16.75
CA GLY A 161 15.82 -22.86 -16.08
C GLY A 161 16.46 -24.18 -15.62
N VAL A 162 17.54 -24.56 -16.30
CA VAL A 162 18.35 -25.77 -16.04
C VAL A 162 19.84 -25.39 -16.01
N PRO A 163 20.75 -26.24 -15.49
CA PRO A 163 22.17 -25.95 -15.48
C PRO A 163 22.71 -25.84 -16.90
N SER A 164 22.98 -24.60 -17.36
CA SER A 164 23.27 -24.33 -18.76
C SER A 164 24.42 -23.35 -18.98
N LEU A 165 25.14 -23.49 -20.09
CA LEU A 165 26.15 -22.56 -20.60
C LEU A 165 25.75 -22.07 -22.00
N LEU A 166 25.91 -20.77 -22.25
CA LEU A 166 25.87 -20.21 -23.60
C LEU A 166 27.30 -19.98 -24.08
N VAL A 167 27.68 -20.61 -25.18
CA VAL A 167 29.04 -20.57 -25.73
C VAL A 167 29.10 -19.89 -27.09
N GLU A 168 30.23 -19.25 -27.37
CA GLU A 168 30.58 -18.76 -28.70
C GLU A 168 31.71 -19.62 -29.28
N PRO A 169 31.63 -20.03 -30.56
CA PRO A 169 32.70 -20.74 -31.23
C PRO A 169 33.93 -19.83 -31.39
N PRO A 170 35.12 -20.43 -31.56
CA PRO A 170 36.35 -19.67 -31.81
C PRO A 170 36.24 -18.83 -33.10
N ARG A 171 36.80 -17.62 -33.09
CA ARG A 171 36.75 -16.69 -34.24
C ARG A 171 37.89 -16.92 -35.23
N GLY A 172 39.02 -17.40 -34.74
CA GLY A 172 40.20 -17.75 -35.52
C GLY A 172 40.76 -19.13 -35.16
N ARG A 173 41.73 -19.56 -35.95
CA ARG A 173 42.44 -20.83 -35.71
C ARG A 173 43.33 -20.69 -34.48
N GLY A 174 43.09 -21.54 -33.46
CA GLY A 174 43.83 -21.52 -32.20
C GLY A 174 43.11 -20.78 -31.07
N ASP A 175 42.00 -20.09 -31.36
CA ASP A 175 41.13 -19.55 -30.31
C ASP A 175 40.38 -20.69 -29.60
N ALA A 176 40.05 -20.48 -28.33
CA ALA A 176 39.20 -21.38 -27.56
C ALA A 176 37.73 -20.99 -27.67
N TRP A 177 36.83 -21.96 -27.52
CA TRP A 177 35.42 -21.70 -27.26
C TRP A 177 35.26 -20.86 -25.99
N THR A 178 34.37 -19.88 -26.03
CA THR A 178 34.17 -18.93 -24.92
C THR A 178 32.79 -19.08 -24.32
N VAL A 179 32.70 -19.24 -23.00
CA VAL A 179 31.44 -19.15 -22.26
C VAL A 179 31.06 -17.69 -22.07
N ARG A 180 29.86 -17.32 -22.51
CA ARG A 180 29.31 -15.96 -22.43
C ARG A 180 28.30 -15.80 -21.31
N TYR A 181 27.51 -16.84 -21.05
CA TYR A 181 26.53 -16.89 -19.97
C TYR A 181 26.49 -18.27 -19.33
N GLY A 182 25.90 -18.35 -18.14
CA GLY A 182 25.78 -19.57 -17.34
C GLY A 182 26.72 -19.58 -16.13
N MET A 183 27.96 -19.11 -16.30
CA MET A 183 28.89 -18.89 -15.18
C MET A 183 28.62 -17.56 -14.49
N ALA A 184 28.56 -17.54 -13.16
CA ALA A 184 28.28 -16.32 -12.40
C ALA A 184 29.09 -16.21 -11.10
N ARG A 185 29.33 -14.96 -10.68
CA ARG A 185 29.80 -14.60 -9.33
C ARG A 185 28.88 -13.58 -8.71
N PHE A 186 28.76 -13.64 -7.39
CA PHE A 186 28.11 -12.60 -6.61
C PHE A 186 29.13 -11.51 -6.25
N THR A 187 28.93 -10.30 -6.76
CA THR A 187 29.87 -9.19 -6.58
C THR A 187 29.15 -7.85 -6.57
N TRP A 188 29.83 -6.82 -6.08
CA TRP A 188 29.40 -5.44 -6.23
C TRP A 188 29.56 -5.03 -7.69
N ALA A 189 28.49 -4.50 -8.30
CA ALA A 189 28.61 -3.88 -9.61
C ALA A 189 29.58 -2.69 -9.53
N ALA A 190 30.42 -2.53 -10.56
CA ALA A 190 31.25 -1.35 -10.68
C ALA A 190 30.45 -0.23 -11.40
N PRO A 191 30.56 1.04 -10.98
CA PRO A 191 31.34 1.56 -9.86
C PRO A 191 30.69 1.29 -8.49
N ARG A 192 31.53 1.06 -7.47
CA ARG A 192 31.10 0.95 -6.07
C ARG A 192 30.70 2.33 -5.55
N THR A 193 29.41 2.62 -5.59
CA THR A 193 28.81 3.78 -4.91
C THR A 193 28.07 3.31 -3.67
N VAL A 194 27.74 4.22 -2.76
CA VAL A 194 26.94 3.93 -1.55
C VAL A 194 25.58 3.30 -1.90
N LYS A 195 25.09 3.49 -3.14
CA LYS A 195 23.81 2.92 -3.63
C LYS A 195 23.99 1.64 -4.45
N THR A 196 25.21 1.27 -4.83
CA THR A 196 25.42 0.12 -5.71
C THR A 196 25.24 -1.14 -4.89
N LYS A 197 24.26 -1.98 -5.21
CA LYS A 197 24.03 -3.25 -4.51
C LYS A 197 24.92 -4.36 -5.06
N ALA A 198 25.20 -5.36 -4.23
CA ALA A 198 25.77 -6.62 -4.70
C ALA A 198 24.75 -7.36 -5.58
N ALA A 199 25.22 -7.97 -6.65
CA ALA A 199 24.39 -8.68 -7.62
C ALA A 199 25.14 -9.87 -8.22
N TRP A 200 24.37 -10.80 -8.77
CA TRP A 200 24.91 -11.85 -9.63
C TRP A 200 25.39 -11.24 -10.95
N THR A 201 26.63 -11.53 -11.32
CA THR A 201 27.25 -11.06 -12.57
C THR A 201 27.84 -12.22 -13.34
N HIS A 202 27.71 -12.19 -14.65
CA HIS A 202 28.26 -13.23 -15.52
C HIS A 202 29.78 -13.17 -15.58
N ILE A 203 30.41 -14.34 -15.65
CA ILE A 203 31.84 -14.50 -15.84
C ILE A 203 32.08 -15.08 -17.23
N SER A 204 32.87 -14.37 -18.04
CA SER A 204 33.40 -14.92 -19.29
C SER A 204 34.65 -15.75 -19.00
N CYS A 205 34.72 -16.97 -19.55
CA CYS A 205 35.87 -17.87 -19.43
C CYS A 205 35.93 -18.80 -20.66
N SER A 206 37.01 -19.57 -20.82
CA SER A 206 37.04 -20.59 -21.87
C SER A 206 36.13 -21.78 -21.51
N LEU A 207 35.61 -22.49 -22.52
CA LEU A 207 34.82 -23.70 -22.31
C LEU A 207 35.61 -24.77 -21.54
N ASN A 208 36.92 -24.90 -21.83
CA ASN A 208 37.83 -25.79 -21.11
C ASN A 208 37.92 -25.48 -19.62
N GLU A 209 37.99 -24.20 -19.25
CA GLU A 209 37.97 -23.80 -17.84
C GLU A 209 36.63 -24.07 -17.18
N ALA A 210 35.53 -23.74 -17.85
CA ALA A 210 34.19 -23.97 -17.35
C ALA A 210 33.93 -25.46 -17.07
N VAL A 211 34.19 -26.34 -18.05
CA VAL A 211 34.05 -27.79 -17.90
C VAL A 211 34.96 -28.31 -16.79
N ARG A 212 36.23 -27.87 -16.74
CA ARG A 212 37.14 -28.25 -15.66
C ARG A 212 36.61 -27.86 -14.29
N TRP A 213 36.10 -26.63 -14.13
CA TRP A 213 35.57 -26.17 -12.84
C TRP A 213 34.31 -26.94 -12.42
N ILE A 214 33.43 -27.28 -13.37
CA ILE A 214 32.24 -28.09 -13.13
C ILE A 214 32.64 -29.48 -12.66
N LEU A 215 33.48 -30.19 -13.43
CA LEU A 215 33.83 -31.58 -13.15
C LEU A 215 34.68 -31.72 -11.87
N GLN A 216 35.48 -30.72 -11.52
CA GLN A 216 36.24 -30.69 -10.26
C GLN A 216 35.42 -30.26 -9.05
N GLY A 217 34.12 -29.97 -9.20
CA GLY A 217 33.28 -29.47 -8.11
C GLY A 217 33.72 -28.10 -7.56
N ARG A 218 34.43 -27.30 -8.37
CA ARG A 218 34.80 -25.92 -8.01
C ARG A 218 33.63 -24.97 -8.16
N VAL A 219 32.73 -25.28 -9.09
CA VAL A 219 31.45 -24.61 -9.29
C VAL A 219 30.32 -25.63 -9.31
N HIS A 220 29.14 -25.21 -8.89
CA HIS A 220 27.94 -26.04 -8.82
C HIS A 220 26.76 -25.26 -9.40
N ALA A 221 25.74 -25.99 -9.85
CA ALA A 221 24.47 -25.38 -10.21
C ALA A 221 23.81 -24.79 -8.95
N HIS A 222 23.47 -23.50 -9.01
CA HIS A 222 22.76 -22.78 -7.96
C HIS A 222 21.53 -22.12 -8.57
N THR A 223 20.37 -22.38 -7.96
CA THR A 223 19.10 -21.75 -8.32
C THR A 223 18.86 -20.55 -7.41
N GLY A 224 18.79 -19.37 -8.00
CA GLY A 224 18.44 -18.13 -7.32
C GLY A 224 16.96 -18.06 -6.93
N PRO A 225 16.56 -17.08 -6.10
CA PRO A 225 15.17 -16.90 -5.66
C PRO A 225 14.16 -16.64 -6.80
N ASP A 226 14.64 -16.13 -7.93
CA ASP A 226 13.86 -15.88 -9.15
C ASP A 226 13.75 -17.12 -10.06
N GLY A 227 14.28 -18.27 -9.61
CA GLY A 227 14.35 -19.51 -10.39
C GLY A 227 15.53 -19.55 -11.37
N THR A 228 16.35 -18.50 -11.45
CA THR A 228 17.48 -18.45 -12.37
C THR A 228 18.60 -19.39 -11.91
N VAL A 229 19.04 -20.30 -12.78
CA VAL A 229 20.12 -21.25 -12.53
C VAL A 229 21.45 -20.74 -13.09
N TRP A 230 22.49 -20.77 -12.27
CA TRP A 230 23.87 -20.47 -12.66
C TRP A 230 24.84 -21.53 -12.18
N TRP A 231 25.96 -21.65 -12.88
CA TRP A 231 27.17 -22.30 -12.37
C TRP A 231 27.96 -21.28 -11.55
N THR A 232 28.21 -21.57 -10.28
CA THR A 232 28.94 -20.67 -9.39
C THR A 232 29.71 -21.38 -8.28
N ALA A 233 30.73 -20.72 -7.75
CA ALA A 233 31.50 -21.22 -6.62
C ALA A 233 30.71 -21.07 -5.30
N HIS A 234 30.89 -22.03 -4.40
CA HIS A 234 30.18 -22.06 -3.11
C HIS A 234 30.38 -20.77 -2.28
N SER A 235 31.58 -20.17 -2.34
CA SER A 235 31.90 -18.92 -1.65
C SER A 235 31.00 -17.75 -2.07
N TYR A 236 30.59 -17.68 -3.34
CA TYR A 236 29.68 -16.64 -3.82
C TYR A 236 28.25 -16.86 -3.37
N VAL A 237 27.80 -18.12 -3.28
CA VAL A 237 26.49 -18.46 -2.70
C VAL A 237 26.44 -18.06 -1.24
N GLN A 238 27.47 -18.40 -0.45
CA GLN A 238 27.55 -18.01 0.96
C GLN A 238 27.53 -16.48 1.13
N LEU A 239 28.24 -15.75 0.28
CA LEU A 239 28.23 -14.30 0.29
C LEU A 239 26.83 -13.73 -0.02
N ALA A 240 26.13 -14.30 -1.01
CA ALA A 240 24.77 -13.89 -1.36
C ALA A 240 23.79 -14.14 -0.20
N ILE A 241 23.89 -15.29 0.47
CA ILE A 241 23.06 -15.63 1.63
C ILE A 241 23.35 -14.68 2.80
N ALA A 242 24.62 -14.45 3.12
CA ALA A 242 25.00 -13.53 4.19
C ALA A 242 24.47 -12.11 3.95
N TRP A 243 24.55 -11.65 2.69
CA TRP A 243 24.03 -10.34 2.31
C TRP A 243 22.50 -10.26 2.43
N ALA A 244 21.78 -11.28 1.93
CA ALA A 244 20.33 -11.33 2.05
C ALA A 244 19.87 -11.29 3.52
N ARG A 245 20.61 -11.92 4.43
CA ARG A 245 20.34 -11.84 5.88
C ARG A 245 20.54 -10.42 6.42
N LEU A 246 21.65 -9.77 6.07
CA LEU A 246 21.91 -8.39 6.50
C LEU A 246 20.85 -7.41 5.98
N GLU A 247 20.39 -7.57 4.74
CA GLU A 247 19.31 -6.74 4.20
C GLU A 247 17.98 -6.99 4.95
N ALA A 248 17.65 -8.25 5.23
CA ALA A 248 16.45 -8.60 5.99
C ALA A 248 16.49 -8.05 7.43
N ASP A 249 17.64 -8.16 8.10
CA ASP A 249 17.84 -7.62 9.46
C ASP A 249 17.73 -6.09 9.46
N ALA A 250 18.34 -5.41 8.49
CA ALA A 250 18.23 -3.96 8.35
C ALA A 250 16.79 -3.51 8.08
N GLU A 251 16.05 -4.24 7.24
CA GLU A 251 14.64 -3.97 6.99
C GLU A 251 13.80 -4.18 8.25
N ALA A 252 14.03 -5.26 9.00
CA ALA A 252 13.34 -5.53 10.25
C ALA A 252 13.52 -4.40 11.28
N VAL A 253 14.74 -3.87 11.43
CA VAL A 253 15.02 -2.72 12.31
C VAL A 253 14.24 -1.47 11.86
N GLN A 254 14.20 -1.19 10.55
CA GLN A 254 13.43 -0.05 10.02
C GLN A 254 11.92 -0.23 10.24
N GLN A 255 11.40 -1.44 10.04
CA GLN A 255 10.00 -1.77 10.28
C GLN A 255 9.62 -1.61 11.75
N GLU A 256 10.48 -2.06 12.67
CA GLU A 256 10.29 -1.90 14.12
C GLU A 256 10.31 -0.42 14.53
N ALA A 257 11.29 0.35 14.05
CA ALA A 257 11.37 1.79 14.29
C ALA A 257 10.12 2.53 13.79
N ALA A 258 9.64 2.21 12.59
CA ALA A 258 8.41 2.76 12.03
C ALA A 258 7.17 2.35 12.85
N ALA A 259 7.12 1.11 13.34
CA ALA A 259 6.04 0.65 14.21
C ALA A 259 6.02 1.39 15.55
N GLU A 260 7.19 1.63 16.15
CA GLU A 260 7.32 2.40 17.39
C GLU A 260 6.91 3.86 17.20
N GLN A 261 7.30 4.50 16.10
CA GLN A 261 6.83 5.85 15.76
C GLN A 261 5.31 5.91 15.62
N ARG A 262 4.68 4.92 14.95
CA ARG A 262 3.22 4.84 14.84
C ARG A 262 2.56 4.69 16.20
N ARG A 263 3.11 3.86 17.10
CA ARG A 263 2.60 3.70 18.48
C ARG A 263 2.66 5.00 19.26
N ARG A 264 3.80 5.71 19.24
CA ARG A 264 3.95 7.01 19.91
C ARG A 264 3.00 8.07 19.36
N ALA A 265 2.83 8.15 18.04
CA ALA A 265 1.89 9.07 17.43
C ALA A 265 0.43 8.76 17.83
N ALA A 266 0.06 7.49 17.92
CA ALA A 266 -1.27 7.07 18.38
C ALA A 266 -1.51 7.44 19.85
N GLN A 267 -0.53 7.21 20.73
CA GLN A 267 -0.61 7.61 22.14
C GLN A 267 -0.74 9.14 22.30
N GLN A 268 0.04 9.92 21.55
CA GLN A 268 -0.05 11.38 21.57
C GLN A 268 -1.41 11.89 21.09
N ARG A 269 -1.97 11.27 20.03
CA ARG A 269 -3.32 11.59 19.54
C ARG A 269 -4.38 11.27 20.59
N ALA A 270 -4.34 10.08 21.20
CA ALA A 270 -5.26 9.71 22.27
C ALA A 270 -5.20 10.68 23.46
N ALA A 271 -3.98 11.05 23.90
CA ALA A 271 -3.79 12.02 24.97
C ALA A 271 -4.26 13.45 24.59
N ALA A 272 -4.14 13.84 23.32
CA ALA A 272 -4.69 15.10 22.83
C ALA A 272 -6.22 15.09 22.80
N THR A 273 -6.83 13.99 22.35
CA THR A 273 -8.28 13.79 22.34
C THR A 273 -8.86 13.85 23.76
N GLU A 274 -8.22 13.17 24.73
CA GLU A 274 -8.70 13.19 26.12
C GLU A 274 -8.56 14.59 26.75
N ARG A 275 -7.43 15.28 26.51
CA ARG A 275 -7.28 16.68 26.95
C ARG A 275 -8.34 17.60 26.35
N ALA A 276 -8.66 17.43 25.07
CA ALA A 276 -9.72 18.20 24.42
C ALA A 276 -11.11 17.89 25.01
N ARG A 277 -11.38 16.61 25.34
CA ARG A 277 -12.62 16.19 26.00
C ARG A 277 -12.78 16.84 27.37
N LEU A 278 -11.76 16.75 28.21
CA LEU A 278 -11.75 17.37 29.55
C LEU A 278 -11.90 18.89 29.47
N ALA A 279 -11.21 19.55 28.54
CA ALA A 279 -11.34 20.99 28.33
C ALA A 279 -12.76 21.39 27.85
N ALA A 280 -13.39 20.58 26.99
CA ALA A 280 -14.77 20.81 26.56
C ALA A 280 -15.76 20.65 27.72
N GLU A 281 -15.57 19.64 28.56
CA GLU A 281 -16.38 19.42 29.75
C GLU A 281 -16.26 20.57 30.76
N GLN A 282 -15.04 21.03 31.05
CA GLN A 282 -14.81 22.21 31.89
C GLN A 282 -15.49 23.47 31.34
N ARG A 283 -15.44 23.70 30.02
CA ARG A 283 -16.13 24.83 29.40
C ARG A 283 -17.65 24.72 29.52
N ARG A 284 -18.20 23.51 29.42
CA ARG A 284 -19.64 23.25 29.60
C ARG A 284 -20.06 23.59 31.03
N LEU A 285 -19.34 23.07 32.03
CA LEU A 285 -19.61 23.36 33.44
C LEU A 285 -19.52 24.86 33.73
N ALA A 286 -18.45 25.52 33.29
CA ALA A 286 -18.31 26.97 33.48
C ALA A 286 -19.40 27.79 32.76
N ALA A 287 -19.95 27.31 31.64
CA ALA A 287 -21.08 27.95 30.98
C ALA A 287 -22.40 27.74 31.73
N GLU A 288 -22.59 26.57 32.34
CA GLU A 288 -23.73 26.27 33.20
C GLU A 288 -23.71 27.12 34.47
N ASP A 289 -22.56 27.23 35.14
CA ASP A 289 -22.38 28.10 36.31
C ASP A 289 -22.71 29.56 35.99
N ARG A 290 -22.21 30.08 34.86
CA ARG A 290 -22.56 31.43 34.40
C ARG A 290 -24.06 31.59 34.16
N ARG A 291 -24.72 30.58 33.61
CA ARG A 291 -26.16 30.61 33.36
C ARG A 291 -26.94 30.63 34.68
N LEU A 292 -26.52 29.84 35.66
CA LEU A 292 -27.14 29.82 36.99
C LEU A 292 -26.97 31.18 37.69
N ALA A 293 -25.76 31.74 37.69
CA ALA A 293 -25.50 33.07 38.25
C ALA A 293 -26.38 34.16 37.60
N MET A 294 -26.54 34.14 36.26
CA MET A 294 -27.44 35.07 35.58
C MET A 294 -28.92 34.90 35.97
N LEU A 295 -29.35 33.67 36.23
CA LEU A 295 -30.73 33.40 36.68
C LEU A 295 -30.96 33.87 38.11
N GLU A 296 -29.97 33.68 38.98
CA GLU A 296 -29.98 34.17 40.36
C GLU A 296 -30.01 35.70 40.39
N GLU A 297 -29.12 36.37 39.66
CA GLU A 297 -29.09 37.84 39.53
C GLU A 297 -30.42 38.39 39.02
N ALA A 298 -31.00 37.78 37.98
CA ALA A 298 -32.32 38.18 37.47
C ALA A 298 -33.45 37.97 38.49
N HIS A 299 -33.36 36.94 39.33
CA HIS A 299 -34.33 36.70 40.41
C HIS A 299 -34.20 37.74 41.51
N GLU A 300 -32.98 38.08 41.91
CA GLU A 300 -32.70 39.14 42.89
C GLU A 300 -33.18 40.51 42.39
N GLU A 301 -32.91 40.86 41.12
CA GLU A 301 -33.42 42.08 40.50
C GLU A 301 -34.96 42.12 40.51
N GLN A 302 -35.62 41.00 40.19
CA GLN A 302 -37.08 40.90 40.21
C GLN A 302 -37.64 41.05 41.62
N GLN A 303 -37.00 40.46 42.63
CA GLN A 303 -37.41 40.60 44.04
C GLN A 303 -37.23 42.05 44.50
N ALA A 304 -36.09 42.68 44.24
CA ALA A 304 -35.84 44.07 44.58
C ALA A 304 -36.83 45.04 43.90
N GLU A 305 -37.21 44.77 42.64
CA GLU A 305 -38.23 45.56 41.95
C GLU A 305 -39.62 45.37 42.59
N GLN A 306 -39.98 44.15 43.01
CA GLN A 306 -41.24 43.91 43.71
C GLN A 306 -41.26 44.60 45.08
N GLU A 307 -40.18 44.51 45.86
CA GLU A 307 -40.05 45.21 47.14
C GLU A 307 -40.20 46.72 46.98
N ARG A 308 -39.48 47.32 46.01
CA ARG A 308 -39.58 48.75 45.67
C ARG A 308 -41.00 49.20 45.35
N LEU A 309 -41.81 48.31 44.76
CA LEU A 309 -43.16 48.60 44.30
C LEU A 309 -44.25 48.11 45.26
N THR A 310 -43.90 47.63 46.45
CA THR A 310 -44.86 47.11 47.44
C THR A 310 -45.98 48.09 47.74
N ASP A 311 -45.63 49.33 48.12
CA ASP A 311 -46.60 50.38 48.44
C ASP A 311 -47.49 50.73 47.22
N PHE A 312 -46.93 50.67 46.02
CA PHE A 312 -47.68 50.87 44.77
C PHE A 312 -48.66 49.73 44.52
N PHE A 313 -48.28 48.47 44.77
CA PHE A 313 -49.17 47.32 44.58
C PHE A 313 -50.38 47.37 45.51
N GLU A 314 -50.17 47.75 46.77
CA GLU A 314 -51.26 47.99 47.72
C GLU A 314 -52.19 49.10 47.24
N HIS A 315 -51.63 50.24 46.82
CA HIS A 315 -52.41 51.37 46.31
C HIS A 315 -53.20 51.02 45.05
N ALA A 316 -52.55 50.36 44.09
CA ALA A 316 -53.14 49.99 42.81
C ALA A 316 -54.14 48.81 42.90
N GLY A 317 -54.13 48.07 44.02
CA GLY A 317 -54.89 46.83 44.18
C GLY A 317 -54.41 45.71 43.24
N ILE A 318 -53.15 45.75 42.81
CA ILE A 318 -52.55 44.78 41.90
C ILE A 318 -51.79 43.75 42.72
N LYS A 319 -52.05 42.45 42.50
CA LYS A 319 -51.22 41.39 43.10
C LYS A 319 -49.81 41.43 42.51
N ALA A 320 -48.78 41.49 43.35
CA ALA A 320 -47.37 41.53 42.92
C ALA A 320 -47.01 40.46 41.86
N GLY A 321 -47.54 39.24 42.00
CA GLY A 321 -47.32 38.16 41.02
C GLY A 321 -47.89 38.41 39.61
N LEU A 322 -48.80 39.36 39.44
CA LEU A 322 -49.35 39.77 38.14
C LEU A 322 -48.55 40.92 37.50
N TRP A 323 -47.61 41.52 38.23
CA TRP A 323 -46.83 42.67 37.76
C TRP A 323 -46.02 42.40 36.47
N PRO A 324 -45.33 41.25 36.31
CA PRO A 324 -44.64 40.95 35.06
C PRO A 324 -45.58 40.89 33.85
N ALA A 325 -46.79 40.34 34.03
CA ALA A 325 -47.81 40.29 32.99
C ALA A 325 -48.36 41.68 32.66
N CYS A 326 -48.60 42.53 33.67
CA CYS A 326 -48.92 43.94 33.47
C CYS A 326 -47.83 44.63 32.64
N MET A 327 -46.56 44.51 33.03
CA MET A 327 -45.46 45.18 32.34
C MET A 327 -45.20 44.64 30.93
N GLN A 328 -45.47 43.36 30.67
CA GLN A 328 -45.47 42.83 29.32
C GLN A 328 -46.55 43.51 28.47
N LEU A 329 -47.77 43.68 28.98
CA LEU A 329 -48.83 44.39 28.28
C LEU A 329 -48.50 45.87 28.07
N VAL A 330 -47.90 46.53 29.07
CA VAL A 330 -47.41 47.92 28.95
C VAL A 330 -46.41 48.04 27.79
N ARG A 331 -45.41 47.15 27.73
CA ARG A 331 -44.39 47.15 26.67
C ARG A 331 -45.01 46.87 25.30
N SER A 332 -45.90 45.88 25.21
CA SER A 332 -46.62 45.56 23.97
C SER A 332 -47.51 46.71 23.50
N ALA A 333 -48.21 47.39 24.40
CA ALA A 333 -49.08 48.53 24.10
C ALA A 333 -48.29 49.78 23.71
N ALA A 334 -47.11 49.98 24.29
CA ALA A 334 -46.24 51.11 24.00
C ALA A 334 -45.42 50.94 22.71
N GLY A 335 -45.16 49.70 22.28
CA GLY A 335 -44.36 49.38 21.09
C GLY A 335 -42.91 49.85 21.15
N LYS A 336 -42.40 50.15 22.36
CA LYS A 336 -41.10 50.78 22.63
C LYS A 336 -40.48 50.17 23.89
N ASP A 337 -39.18 50.40 24.10
CA ASP A 337 -38.54 50.11 25.39
C ASP A 337 -39.13 51.04 26.46
N VAL A 338 -39.83 50.44 27.43
CA VAL A 338 -40.47 51.13 28.55
C VAL A 338 -39.86 50.69 29.87
N VAL A 339 -39.52 51.67 30.70
CA VAL A 339 -38.98 51.49 32.07
C VAL A 339 -39.87 52.22 33.07
N CYS A 340 -40.07 51.61 34.24
CA CYS A 340 -40.78 52.21 35.37
C CYS A 340 -39.85 53.10 36.19
N GLY A 341 -40.21 54.38 36.32
CA GLY A 341 -39.58 55.31 37.24
C GLY A 341 -40.19 55.25 38.64
N ALA A 342 -40.05 56.33 39.40
CA ALA A 342 -40.60 56.43 40.76
C ALA A 342 -42.10 56.75 40.74
N GLN A 343 -42.76 56.47 41.87
CA GLN A 343 -44.07 57.04 42.18
C GLN A 343 -43.95 58.56 42.27
N SER A 344 -44.92 59.30 41.76
CA SER A 344 -44.88 60.76 41.75
C SER A 344 -46.11 61.35 42.47
N PRO A 345 -45.94 62.08 43.58
CA PRO A 345 -47.04 62.75 44.28
C PRO A 345 -47.86 63.69 43.40
N VAL A 346 -47.20 64.42 42.50
CA VAL A 346 -47.86 65.33 41.52
C VAL A 346 -48.81 64.58 40.57
N HIS A 347 -48.55 63.28 40.34
CA HIS A 347 -49.34 62.42 39.46
C HIS A 347 -50.18 61.42 40.27
N GLY A 348 -50.66 61.83 41.45
CA GLY A 348 -51.50 61.00 42.31
C GLY A 348 -50.79 59.73 42.81
N ASN A 349 -49.49 59.80 43.08
CA ASN A 349 -48.64 58.65 43.43
C ASN A 349 -48.63 57.50 42.40
N GLY A 350 -49.12 57.75 41.19
CA GLY A 350 -49.00 56.80 40.09
C GLY A 350 -47.54 56.56 39.69
N LEU A 351 -47.28 55.37 39.16
CA LEU A 351 -45.95 54.97 38.71
C LEU A 351 -45.64 55.58 37.35
N LEU A 352 -44.58 56.38 37.26
CA LEU A 352 -44.20 57.00 35.99
C LEU A 352 -43.61 55.97 35.02
N LEU A 353 -44.09 55.99 33.78
CA LEU A 353 -43.50 55.23 32.68
C LEU A 353 -42.68 56.13 31.80
N TYR A 354 -41.46 55.70 31.54
CA TYR A 354 -40.57 56.33 30.59
C TYR A 354 -40.42 55.43 29.37
N SER A 355 -40.61 56.00 28.19
CA SER A 355 -40.34 55.29 26.93
C SER A 355 -39.13 55.88 26.24
N ARG A 356 -38.40 55.03 25.54
CA ARG A 356 -37.34 55.46 24.63
C ARG A 356 -37.88 55.48 23.20
N PRO A 357 -37.92 56.63 22.51
CA PRO A 357 -38.49 56.71 21.16
C PRO A 357 -37.62 56.06 20.08
N ARG A 358 -36.29 56.03 20.26
CA ARG A 358 -35.31 55.38 19.37
C ARG A 358 -34.10 54.85 20.17
N PRO A 359 -33.45 53.76 19.74
CA PRO A 359 -32.21 53.29 20.37
C PRO A 359 -31.18 54.43 20.48
N GLY A 360 -30.65 54.68 21.69
CA GLY A 360 -29.71 55.77 21.98
C GLY A 360 -30.31 57.12 22.40
N ALA A 361 -31.63 57.31 22.31
CA ALA A 361 -32.28 58.54 22.79
C ALA A 361 -32.51 58.53 24.32
N ALA A 362 -32.61 59.72 24.91
CA ALA A 362 -32.99 59.88 26.32
C ALA A 362 -34.41 59.36 26.57
N PHE A 363 -34.64 58.81 27.75
CA PHE A 363 -35.95 58.37 28.20
C PHE A 363 -36.87 59.57 28.40
N GLN A 364 -38.08 59.50 27.85
CA GLN A 364 -39.09 60.56 27.98
C GLN A 364 -40.34 60.02 28.68
N PRO A 365 -41.00 60.82 29.53
CA PRO A 365 -42.28 60.44 30.14
C PRO A 365 -43.29 60.07 29.07
N ALA A 366 -43.92 58.91 29.24
CA ALA A 366 -44.81 58.31 28.24
C ALA A 366 -46.20 57.98 28.82
N GLY A 367 -46.27 57.75 30.13
CA GLY A 367 -47.51 57.43 30.80
C GLY A 367 -47.40 57.40 32.31
N VAL A 368 -48.54 57.24 32.97
CA VAL A 368 -48.64 57.06 34.41
C VAL A 368 -49.52 55.84 34.68
N VAL A 369 -49.04 54.91 35.51
CA VAL A 369 -49.79 53.70 35.89
C VAL A 369 -50.52 53.92 37.21
N CYS A 370 -51.81 53.60 37.23
CA CYS A 370 -52.71 53.66 38.39
C CYS A 370 -52.57 54.94 39.23
N PRO A 371 -52.68 56.15 38.65
CA PRO A 371 -52.64 57.35 39.46
C PRO A 371 -53.91 57.46 40.30
N ASP A 372 -53.79 57.92 41.55
CA ASP A 372 -54.93 58.32 42.37
C ASP A 372 -55.62 59.54 41.73
N PRO A 373 -56.84 59.40 41.19
CA PRO A 373 -57.52 60.49 40.50
C PRO A 373 -57.85 61.66 41.44
N SER A 374 -57.97 61.39 42.75
CA SER A 374 -58.34 62.40 43.75
C SER A 374 -57.14 63.23 44.24
N ALA A 375 -55.93 62.67 44.15
CA ALA A 375 -54.69 63.33 44.55
C ALA A 375 -53.91 63.94 43.35
N LEU A 376 -54.54 63.96 42.18
CA LEU A 376 -53.92 64.39 40.93
C LEU A 376 -53.91 65.93 40.87
N ALA A 377 -52.72 66.53 40.96
CA ALA A 377 -52.58 67.99 40.96
C ALA A 377 -53.03 68.65 39.64
N GLY A 378 -53.10 67.87 38.55
CA GLY A 378 -53.66 68.25 37.26
C GLY A 378 -53.55 67.10 36.25
N TRP A 379 -54.58 66.89 35.44
CA TRP A 379 -54.66 65.79 34.48
C TRP A 379 -53.60 65.92 33.36
N PRO A 380 -52.69 64.95 33.18
CA PRO A 380 -51.62 65.06 32.20
C PRO A 380 -52.14 64.75 30.79
N ALA A 381 -52.54 65.79 30.06
CA ALA A 381 -53.18 65.66 28.73
C ALA A 381 -52.35 64.87 27.71
N ASP A 382 -51.02 64.90 27.83
CA ASP A 382 -50.08 64.27 26.88
C ASP A 382 -49.58 62.88 27.33
N LEU A 383 -49.94 62.43 28.53
CA LEU A 383 -49.54 61.12 29.04
C LEU A 383 -50.69 60.11 28.92
N THR A 384 -50.36 58.88 28.53
CA THR A 384 -51.33 57.79 28.59
C THR A 384 -51.47 57.36 30.04
N ILE A 385 -52.69 57.25 30.56
CA ILE A 385 -52.95 56.68 31.87
C ILE A 385 -53.18 55.19 31.70
N LEU A 386 -52.51 54.35 32.49
CA LEU A 386 -52.61 52.90 32.38
C LEU A 386 -53.23 52.34 33.66
N VAL A 387 -54.30 51.56 33.53
CA VAL A 387 -55.06 51.04 34.66
C VAL A 387 -55.33 49.54 34.51
N PRO A 388 -55.43 48.76 35.61
CA PRO A 388 -55.37 47.31 35.56
C PRO A 388 -56.74 46.63 35.34
N CYS A 389 -57.83 47.39 35.40
CA CYS A 389 -59.17 46.86 35.19
C CYS A 389 -60.19 47.98 34.96
N ARG A 390 -61.40 47.58 34.56
CA ARG A 390 -62.51 48.51 34.28
C ARG A 390 -62.99 49.28 35.52
N VAL A 391 -62.78 48.75 36.73
CA VAL A 391 -63.10 49.47 37.97
C VAL A 391 -62.25 50.72 38.11
N TRP A 392 -60.96 50.64 37.77
CA TRP A 392 -60.09 51.81 37.73
C TRP A 392 -60.43 52.76 36.59
N LEU A 393 -60.82 52.24 35.41
CA LEU A 393 -61.32 53.10 34.33
C LEU A 393 -62.51 53.96 34.79
N LEU A 394 -63.48 53.35 35.49
CA LEU A 394 -64.64 54.08 36.02
C LEU A 394 -64.22 55.18 37.02
N ARG A 395 -63.23 54.92 37.89
CA ARG A 395 -62.69 55.93 38.81
C ARG A 395 -62.07 57.11 38.06
N ILE A 396 -61.34 56.83 36.98
CA ILE A 396 -60.77 57.87 36.11
C ILE A 396 -61.88 58.63 35.37
N GLU A 397 -62.91 57.94 34.87
CA GLU A 397 -64.09 58.54 34.22
C GLU A 397 -64.88 59.47 35.12
N GLU A 398 -65.06 59.10 36.39
CA GLU A 398 -65.77 59.93 37.37
C GLU A 398 -64.98 61.19 37.76
N ALA A 399 -63.65 61.12 37.77
CA ALA A 399 -62.80 62.22 38.20
C ALA A 399 -62.26 63.09 37.04
N ALA A 400 -62.36 62.63 35.79
CA ALA A 400 -61.78 63.30 34.63
C ALA A 400 -62.37 64.69 34.40
N GLN A 401 -61.50 65.71 34.34
CA GLN A 401 -61.88 67.10 34.06
C GLN A 401 -61.49 67.55 32.65
N SER A 402 -60.70 66.74 31.95
CA SER A 402 -60.24 66.96 30.57
C SER A 402 -60.29 65.64 29.77
N PRO A 403 -60.23 65.69 28.43
CA PRO A 403 -60.04 64.49 27.63
C PRO A 403 -58.71 63.79 27.97
N LEU A 404 -58.78 62.48 28.20
CA LEU A 404 -57.68 61.63 28.62
C LEU A 404 -57.60 60.39 27.74
N LYS A 405 -56.39 59.89 27.53
CA LYS A 405 -56.16 58.58 26.91
C LYS A 405 -55.88 57.56 28.00
N VAL A 406 -56.78 56.61 28.18
CA VAL A 406 -56.67 55.55 29.19
C VAL A 406 -56.45 54.21 28.50
N ALA A 407 -55.43 53.47 28.91
CA ALA A 407 -55.21 52.08 28.51
C ALA A 407 -55.64 51.17 29.66
N VAL A 408 -56.64 50.32 29.42
CA VAL A 408 -57.06 49.29 30.38
C VAL A 408 -56.28 48.02 30.07
N LEU A 409 -55.42 47.63 30.99
CA LEU A 409 -54.56 46.47 30.91
C LEU A 409 -55.15 45.38 31.79
N ASP A 410 -55.68 44.31 31.22
CA ASP A 410 -56.12 43.16 32.02
C ASP A 410 -54.98 42.12 32.10
N PRO A 411 -54.25 42.05 33.22
CA PRO A 411 -53.14 41.11 33.35
C PRO A 411 -53.57 39.64 33.43
N VAL A 412 -54.85 39.37 33.74
CA VAL A 412 -55.37 38.00 33.86
C VAL A 412 -55.72 37.46 32.47
N THR A 413 -56.43 38.25 31.66
CA THR A 413 -56.82 37.85 30.29
C THR A 413 -55.78 38.21 29.23
N LYS A 414 -54.73 38.96 29.60
CA LYS A 414 -53.69 39.49 28.70
C LYS A 414 -54.24 40.37 27.59
N HIS A 415 -55.33 41.09 27.87
CA HIS A 415 -55.96 41.99 26.92
C HIS A 415 -55.65 43.46 27.24
N CYS A 416 -55.53 44.29 26.21
CA CYS A 416 -55.30 45.73 26.34
C CYS A 416 -56.31 46.47 25.46
N SER A 417 -57.12 47.36 26.04
CA SER A 417 -58.01 48.25 25.31
C SER A 417 -57.65 49.72 25.58
N PHE A 418 -57.87 50.58 24.58
CA PHE A 418 -57.65 52.02 24.71
C PHE A 418 -58.98 52.74 24.68
N GLU A 419 -59.25 53.52 25.72
CA GLU A 419 -60.46 54.30 25.89
C GLU A 419 -60.11 55.79 25.91
N ARG A 420 -61.02 56.61 25.38
CA ARG A 420 -60.96 58.06 25.53
C ARG A 420 -61.99 58.47 26.56
N VAL A 421 -61.49 59.00 27.67
CA VAL A 421 -62.30 59.45 28.80
C VAL A 421 -62.33 60.97 28.79
N GLY A 422 -63.45 61.61 29.16
CA GLY A 422 -63.56 63.06 29.23
C GLY A 422 -64.58 63.50 30.27
N PRO A 423 -64.66 64.81 30.58
CA PRO A 423 -65.56 65.32 31.59
C PRO A 423 -67.02 64.97 31.26
N ARG A 424 -67.74 64.42 32.24
CA ARG A 424 -69.18 64.17 32.12
C ARG A 424 -69.90 65.49 31.86
N THR A 425 -70.45 65.67 30.66
CA THR A 425 -71.48 66.67 30.41
C THR A 425 -72.70 66.31 31.25
N ALA A 426 -72.98 67.09 32.28
CA ALA A 426 -74.19 66.94 33.08
C ALA A 426 -75.41 67.24 32.19
N THR A 427 -76.10 66.20 31.75
CA THR A 427 -77.45 66.30 31.21
C THR A 427 -78.40 66.55 32.38
N LEU A 428 -78.72 67.81 32.65
CA LEU A 428 -79.91 68.18 33.41
C LEU A 428 -81.13 67.99 32.49
N THR A 429 -82.18 67.37 33.03
CA THR A 429 -83.50 67.14 32.41
C THR A 429 -84.04 68.32 31.63
#